data_AF-A0A645CE73-F1
#
_entry.id   AF-A0A645CE73-F1
#
_cell.length_a   1.000
_cell.length_b   1.000
_cell.length_c   1.000
_cell.angle_alpha   90.00
_cell.angle_beta   90.00
_cell.angle_gamma   90.00
#
_symmetry.space_group_name_H-M   'P 1'
#
loop_
_entity.id
_entity.type
_entity.pdbx_description
1 polymer ?
#
loop_
_entity_poly.entity_id
_entity_poly.type
_entity_poly.pdbx_seq_one_letter_code
_entity_poly.pdbx_strand_id
1 'polypeptide(L)'
;MDDEQYVKYWEKERRKGKVKFVIYMDVILSITIWIASIVVIAATDGDFSKLKNTLPIFYGYLIGSTIGHPLRWNINEERYKELTKNME
;
A
#
# COMPACT_ATOMS: atom_id res chain seq x y z
N MET A 1 -17.69 1.04 -1.76
CA MET A 1 -17.55 2.22 -2.65
C MET A 1 -18.31 1.87 -3.90
N ASP A 2 -19.31 2.68 -4.26
CA ASP A 2 -20.00 2.52 -5.54
C ASP A 2 -19.05 2.87 -6.70
N ASP A 3 -19.46 2.53 -7.93
CA ASP A 3 -18.58 2.70 -9.10
C ASP A 3 -18.30 4.18 -9.42
N GLU A 4 -19.25 5.08 -9.16
CA GLU A 4 -19.06 6.53 -9.38
C GLU A 4 -18.04 7.13 -8.40
N GLN A 5 -18.13 6.75 -7.12
CA GLN A 5 -17.17 7.09 -6.09
C GLN A 5 -15.79 6.51 -6.40
N TYR A 6 -15.73 5.27 -6.91
CA TYR A 6 -14.47 4.65 -7.33
C TYR A 6 -13.83 5.42 -8.47
N VAL A 7 -14.58 5.77 -9.51
CA VAL A 7 -14.07 6.54 -10.66
C VAL A 7 -13.52 7.88 -10.18
N LYS A 8 -14.28 8.65 -9.37
CA LYS A 8 -13.81 9.94 -8.82
C LYS A 8 -12.56 9.79 -7.96
N TYR A 9 -12.52 8.77 -7.09
CA TYR A 9 -11.37 8.49 -6.24
C TYR A 9 -10.13 8.14 -7.09
N TRP A 10 -10.27 7.19 -8.01
CA TRP A 10 -9.17 6.72 -8.83
C TRP A 10 -8.69 7.80 -9.79
N GLU A 11 -9.57 8.65 -10.30
CA GLU A 11 -9.18 9.80 -11.13
C GLU A 11 -8.28 10.78 -10.36
N LYS A 12 -8.57 11.01 -9.08
CA LYS A 12 -7.72 11.84 -8.23
C LYS A 12 -6.36 11.19 -7.98
N GLU A 13 -6.33 9.89 -7.70
CA GLU A 13 -5.08 9.16 -7.46
C GLU A 13 -4.23 9.04 -8.73
N ARG A 14 -4.85 8.74 -9.88
CA ARG A 14 -4.12 8.54 -11.14
C ARG A 14 -3.40 9.80 -11.61
N ARG A 15 -3.99 10.99 -11.36
CA ARG A 15 -3.37 12.30 -11.65
C ARG A 15 -2.07 12.53 -10.87
N LYS A 16 -1.89 11.89 -9.70
CA LYS A 16 -0.62 11.95 -8.95
C LYS A 16 0.48 11.12 -9.60
N GLY A 17 0.12 10.14 -10.43
CA GLY A 17 1.03 9.27 -11.17
C GLY A 17 1.45 8.02 -10.41
N LYS A 18 1.81 6.99 -11.18
CA LYS A 18 2.14 5.64 -10.71
C LYS A 18 3.24 5.61 -9.66
N VAL A 19 4.31 6.37 -9.88
CA VAL A 19 5.47 6.43 -8.97
C VAL A 19 5.05 6.96 -7.59
N LYS A 20 4.27 8.05 -7.54
CA LYS A 20 3.78 8.61 -6.27
C LYS A 20 2.86 7.65 -5.55
N PHE A 21 1.99 6.94 -6.28
CA PHE A 21 1.13 5.91 -5.70
C PHE A 21 1.94 4.78 -5.05
N VAL A 22 2.94 4.24 -5.76
CA VAL A 22 3.79 3.15 -5.22
C VAL A 22 4.52 3.62 -3.97
N ILE A 23 5.20 4.77 -4.01
CA ILE A 23 5.93 5.33 -2.87
C ILE A 23 4.98 5.56 -1.68
N TYR A 24 3.80 6.14 -1.92
CA TYR A 24 2.83 6.39 -0.86
C TYR A 24 2.37 5.11 -0.18
N MET A 25 2.09 4.07 -0.96
CA MET A 25 1.66 2.77 -0.43
C MET A 25 2.79 2.07 0.32
N ASP A 26 4.04 2.16 -0.16
CA ASP A 26 5.22 1.60 0.53
C ASP A 26 5.50 2.32 1.86
N VAL A 27 5.29 3.64 1.92
CA VAL A 27 5.40 4.42 3.16
C VAL A 27 4.35 4.00 4.17
N ILE A 28 3.07 3.87 3.75
CA ILE A 28 1.99 3.41 4.63
C ILE A 28 2.29 2.01 5.16
N LEU A 29 2.70 1.10 4.29
CA LEU A 29 3.04 -0.27 4.67
C LEU A 29 4.18 -0.29 5.69
N SER A 30 5.22 0.50 5.43
CA SER A 30 6.37 0.63 6.31
C SER A 30 5.95 1.08 7.71
N ILE A 31 5.17 2.16 7.79
CA ILE A 31 4.63 2.67 9.06
C ILE A 31 3.80 1.60 9.77
N THR A 32 2.95 0.89 9.04
CA THR A 32 2.08 -0.16 9.60
C THR A 32 2.88 -1.30 10.22
N ILE A 33 3.92 -1.78 9.53
CA ILE A 33 4.80 -2.85 10.03
C ILE A 33 5.54 -2.40 11.29
N TRP A 34 6.07 -1.17 11.31
CA TRP A 34 6.78 -0.64 12.48
C TRP A 34 5.86 -0.47 13.69
N ILE A 35 4.66 0.10 13.51
CA ILE A 35 3.67 0.24 14.58
C ILE A 35 3.29 -1.15 15.12
N ALA A 36 2.95 -2.09 14.24
CA ALA A 36 2.60 -3.45 14.64
C ALA A 36 3.74 -4.14 15.42
N SER A 37 4.99 -3.99 14.97
CA SER A 37 6.17 -4.53 15.65
C SER A 37 6.34 -3.96 17.05
N ILE A 38 6.21 -2.63 17.20
CA ILE A 38 6.30 -1.92 18.48
C ILE A 38 5.22 -2.41 19.43
N VAL A 39 3.96 -2.50 18.97
CA VAL A 39 2.82 -2.95 19.77
C VAL A 39 3.02 -4.39 20.23
N VAL A 40 3.45 -5.28 19.34
CA VAL A 40 3.70 -6.69 19.67
C VAL A 40 4.79 -6.82 20.74
N ILE A 41 5.91 -6.10 20.60
CA ILE A 41 7.01 -6.14 21.58
C ILE A 41 6.56 -5.57 22.93
N ALA A 42 5.83 -4.44 22.92
CA ALA A 42 5.30 -3.84 24.14
C ALA A 42 4.30 -4.76 24.87
N ALA A 43 3.54 -5.57 24.13
CA ALA A 43 2.53 -6.48 24.68
C ALA A 43 3.10 -7.83 25.17
N THR A 44 4.33 -8.19 24.82
CA THR A 44 4.96 -9.47 25.22
C THR A 44 5.89 -9.30 26.41
N ASP A 45 7.12 -8.85 26.21
CA ASP A 45 8.15 -8.72 27.25
C ASP A 45 8.77 -7.32 27.34
N GLY A 46 8.43 -6.41 26.43
CA GLY A 46 8.95 -5.04 26.41
C GLY A 46 10.41 -4.91 25.98
N ASP A 47 11.06 -5.98 25.51
CA ASP A 47 12.45 -5.94 25.05
C ASP A 47 12.55 -5.39 23.61
N PHE A 48 12.66 -4.07 23.51
CA PHE A 48 12.83 -3.37 22.24
C PHE A 48 14.14 -3.70 21.50
N SER A 49 15.10 -4.39 22.13
CA SER A 49 16.28 -4.89 21.40
C SER A 49 15.90 -5.92 20.31
N LYS A 50 14.71 -6.53 20.43
CA LYS A 50 14.14 -7.48 19.46
C LYS A 50 13.56 -6.82 18.21
N LEU A 51 13.47 -5.49 18.14
CA LEU A 51 13.08 -4.79 16.91
C LEU A 51 13.98 -5.16 15.72
N LYS A 52 15.26 -5.44 15.97
CA LYS A 52 16.18 -5.88 14.91
C LYS A 52 15.74 -7.19 14.23
N ASN A 53 14.99 -8.03 14.95
CA ASN A 53 14.49 -9.31 14.42
C ASN A 53 13.33 -9.10 13.44
N THR A 54 12.71 -7.92 13.39
CA THR A 54 11.64 -7.59 12.44
C THR A 54 12.19 -7.06 11.11
N LEU A 55 13.49 -6.71 11.03
CA LEU A 55 14.13 -6.20 9.82
C LEU A 55 14.03 -7.14 8.61
N PRO A 56 14.30 -8.46 8.72
CA PRO A 56 14.16 -9.37 7.57
C PRO A 56 12.72 -9.41 7.04
N ILE A 57 11.73 -9.40 7.94
CA ILE A 57 10.31 -9.37 7.59
C ILE A 57 10.01 -8.04 6.87
N PHE A 58 10.44 -6.92 7.44
CA PHE A 58 10.27 -5.60 6.85
C PHE A 58 10.85 -5.52 5.43
N TYR A 59 12.09 -5.95 5.22
CA TYR A 59 12.72 -5.94 3.88
C TYR A 59 11.99 -6.85 2.90
N GLY A 60 11.56 -8.04 3.33
CA GLY A 60 10.77 -8.95 2.50
C GLY A 60 9.46 -8.31 2.04
N TYR A 61 8.73 -7.66 2.97
CA TYR A 61 7.51 -6.93 2.65
C TYR A 61 7.76 -5.74 1.73
N LEU A 62 8.81 -4.95 1.97
CA LEU A 62 9.12 -3.77 1.17
C LEU A 62 9.48 -4.13 -0.28
N ILE A 63 10.27 -5.18 -0.50
CA ILE A 63 10.60 -5.68 -1.84
C ILE A 63 9.32 -6.18 -2.53
N GLY A 64 8.54 -7.01 -1.83
CA GLY A 64 7.28 -7.54 -2.35
C GLY A 64 6.28 -6.43 -2.72
N SER A 65 6.17 -5.39 -1.89
CA SER A 65 5.25 -4.27 -2.11
C SER A 65 5.69 -3.37 -3.26
N THR A 66 7.00 -3.10 -3.36
CA THR A 66 7.58 -2.31 -4.46
C THR A 66 7.27 -2.95 -5.82
N ILE A 67 7.21 -4.29 -5.89
CA ILE A 67 6.85 -5.04 -7.12
C ILE A 67 5.32 -5.17 -7.27
N GLY A 68 4.60 -5.42 -6.18
CA GLY A 68 3.14 -5.65 -6.20
C GLY A 68 2.31 -4.39 -6.45
N HIS A 69 2.70 -3.23 -5.92
CA HIS A 69 1.98 -1.98 -6.11
C HIS A 69 1.89 -1.54 -7.58
N PRO A 70 2.95 -1.66 -8.40
CA PRO A 70 2.86 -1.48 -9.85
C PRO A 70 1.81 -2.35 -10.56
N LEU A 71 1.63 -3.60 -10.13
CA LEU A 71 0.62 -4.51 -10.69
C LEU A 71 -0.79 -4.06 -10.28
N ARG A 72 -0.96 -3.71 -9.00
CA ARG A 72 -2.22 -3.18 -8.47
C ARG A 72 -2.64 -1.88 -9.17
N TRP A 73 -1.69 -1.01 -9.49
CA TRP A 73 -1.95 0.18 -10.29
C TRP A 73 -2.56 -0.16 -11.65
N ASN A 74 -1.98 -1.15 -12.36
CA ASN A 74 -2.46 -1.55 -13.68
C ASN A 74 -3.89 -2.10 -13.61
N ILE A 75 -4.17 -2.96 -12.63
CA ILE A 75 -5.52 -3.51 -12.38
C ILE A 75 -6.53 -2.37 -12.13
N ASN A 76 -6.14 -1.37 -11.35
CA ASN A 76 -7.02 -0.23 -11.08
C ASN A 76 -7.26 0.65 -12.31
N GLU A 77 -6.23 0.85 -13.17
CA GLU A 77 -6.37 1.55 -14.46
C GLU A 77 -7.28 0.79 -15.44
N GLU A 78 -7.19 -0.54 -15.49
CA GLU A 78 -8.07 -1.38 -16.30
C GLU A 78 -9.52 -1.26 -15.84
N ARG A 79 -9.77 -1.45 -14.54
CA ARG A 79 -11.09 -1.28 -13.94
C ARG A 79 -11.66 0.13 -14.18
N TYR A 80 -10.82 1.17 -14.06
CA TYR A 80 -11.25 2.53 -14.34
C TYR A 80 -11.73 2.70 -15.79
N LYS A 81 -10.95 2.21 -16.77
CA LYS A 81 -11.32 2.29 -18.19
C LYS A 81 -12.62 1.56 -18.50
N GLU A 82 -12.82 0.39 -17.91
CA GLU A 82 -14.06 -0.38 -18.06
C GLU A 82 -15.27 0.39 -17.52
N LEU A 83 -15.16 0.93 -16.31
CA LEU A 83 -16.24 1.68 -15.69
C LEU A 83 -16.55 2.97 -16.45
N THR A 84 -15.54 3.73 -16.88
CA THR A 84 -15.80 4.97 -17.64
C THR A 84 -16.40 4.71 -19.02
N LYS A 85 -16.01 3.62 -19.70
CA LYS A 85 -16.59 3.25 -21.00
C LYS A 85 -18.07 2.87 -20.90
N ASN A 86 -18.51 2.31 -19.78
CA ASN A 86 -19.91 1.95 -19.54
C ASN A 86 -20.77 3.14 -19.08
N MET A 87 -20.15 4.29 -18.77
CA MET A 87 -20.81 5.52 -18.34
C MET A 87 -20.96 6.55 -19.48
N GLU A 88 -20.27 6.35 -20.61
CA GLU A 88 -20.45 7.07 -21.88
C GLU A 88 -21.58 6.45 -22.72
#